data_AF-A0A920EUT2-F1
#
_entry.id   AF-A0A920EUT2-F1
#
_cell.length_a   1.000
_cell.length_b   1.000
_cell.length_c   1.000
_cell.angle_alpha   90.00
_cell.angle_beta   90.00
_cell.angle_gamma   90.00
#
_symmetry.space_group_name_H-M   'P 1'
#
loop_
_entity.id
_entity.type
_entity.pdbx_description
1 polymer ?
#
loop_
_entity_poly.entity_id
_entity_poly.type
_entity_poly.pdbx_seq_one_letter_code
_entity_poly.pdbx_strand_id
1 'polypeptide(L)'
;MGAVLNMYPRLFSSVVMAVPFVDSLTTNLDHSLPLTVGEFKEFGNAKKYKKHFDYIKSYAPYNNIKKQKYPNILVTTSLFDNRVLFDEPTKYVAKLRQYKKDKNLLLLKTEMKGGHGGKSGRDSGIEEMAFDYSFILKMSKTKV
;
A
#
# COMPACT_ATOMS: atom_id res chain seq x y z
N MET A 1 -6.96 -0.81 -0.48
CA MET A 1 -7.02 -0.21 0.87
C MET A 1 -6.58 1.25 0.94
N GLY A 2 -5.44 1.67 0.37
CA GLY A 2 -4.92 3.04 0.53
C GLY A 2 -5.90 4.18 0.20
N ALA A 3 -6.66 4.05 -0.90
CA ALA A 3 -7.68 5.05 -1.26
C ALA A 3 -8.79 5.17 -0.19
N VAL A 4 -9.27 4.03 0.31
CA VAL A 4 -10.29 3.97 1.37
C VAL A 4 -9.77 4.60 2.66
N LEU A 5 -8.51 4.40 3.01
CA LEU A 5 -7.90 5.04 4.18
C LEU A 5 -7.81 6.55 4.07
N ASN A 6 -7.73 7.11 2.85
CA ASN A 6 -7.78 8.55 2.66
C ASN A 6 -9.21 9.11 2.76
N MET A 7 -10.22 8.33 2.35
CA MET A 7 -11.62 8.77 2.31
C MET A 7 -12.36 8.54 3.63
N TYR A 8 -12.18 7.36 4.22
CA TYR A 8 -12.94 6.87 5.37
C TYR A 8 -12.05 6.20 6.43
N PRO A 9 -10.99 6.86 6.93
CA PRO A 9 -10.04 6.25 7.88
C PRO A 9 -10.70 5.79 9.19
N ARG A 10 -11.81 6.42 9.58
CA ARG A 10 -12.50 6.17 10.86
C ARG A 10 -13.25 4.83 10.90
N LEU A 11 -13.46 4.19 9.76
CA LEU A 11 -14.16 2.89 9.69
C LEU A 11 -13.30 1.72 10.17
N PHE A 12 -12.00 1.92 10.36
CA PHE A 12 -11.06 0.86 10.66
C PHE A 12 -10.32 1.13 11.98
N SER A 13 -10.12 0.08 12.79
CA SER A 13 -9.20 0.14 13.93
C SER A 13 -7.75 -0.11 13.51
N SER A 14 -7.57 -1.08 12.60
CA SER A 14 -6.28 -1.50 12.06
C SER A 14 -6.45 -2.01 10.63
N VAL A 15 -5.38 -1.89 9.82
CA VAL A 15 -5.32 -2.39 8.44
C VAL A 15 -3.94 -2.98 8.16
N VAL A 16 -3.91 -4.16 7.53
CA VAL A 16 -2.72 -4.71 6.87
C VAL A 16 -2.80 -4.38 5.38
N MET A 17 -1.73 -3.84 4.83
CA MET A 17 -1.57 -3.52 3.42
C MET A 17 -0.38 -4.30 2.88
N ALA A 18 -0.63 -5.47 2.31
CA ALA A 18 0.40 -6.32 1.73
C ALA A 18 0.70 -5.93 0.28
N VAL A 19 1.98 -5.71 -0.03
CA VAL A 19 2.51 -5.29 -1.35
C VAL A 19 1.60 -4.27 -2.07
N PRO A 20 1.24 -3.15 -1.42
CA PRO A 20 0.10 -2.37 -1.87
C PRO A 20 0.49 -1.44 -3.03
N PHE A 21 -0.24 -1.53 -4.14
CA PHE A 21 -0.19 -0.56 -5.24
C PHE A 21 -0.79 0.78 -4.79
N VAL A 22 0.06 1.77 -4.53
CA VAL A 22 -0.33 3.01 -3.82
C VAL A 22 0.11 4.28 -4.51
N ASP A 23 1.04 4.22 -5.45
CA ASP A 23 1.42 5.36 -6.31
C ASP A 23 0.92 5.18 -7.74
N SER A 24 -0.33 4.74 -7.85
CA SER A 24 -0.94 4.30 -9.10
C SER A 24 -0.90 5.33 -10.22
N LEU A 25 -0.95 6.64 -9.91
CA LEU A 25 -0.85 7.67 -10.95
C LEU A 25 0.54 7.74 -11.55
N THR A 26 1.58 7.78 -10.71
CA THR A 26 2.97 7.84 -11.18
C THR A 26 3.33 6.58 -11.96
N THR A 27 2.96 5.40 -11.44
CA THR A 27 3.19 4.12 -12.11
C THR A 27 2.46 4.04 -13.46
N ASN A 28 1.20 4.50 -13.54
CA ASN A 28 0.45 4.52 -14.80
C ASN A 28 1.04 5.50 -15.85
N LEU A 29 1.77 6.54 -15.42
CA LEU A 29 2.44 7.49 -16.32
C LEU A 29 3.78 6.96 -16.87
N ASP A 30 4.34 5.92 -16.26
CA ASP A 30 5.59 5.29 -16.69
C ASP A 30 5.32 3.99 -17.47
N HIS A 31 5.37 4.10 -18.79
CA HIS A 31 5.16 2.96 -19.69
C HIS A 31 6.41 2.07 -19.86
N SER A 32 7.53 2.40 -19.22
CA SER A 32 8.71 1.53 -19.22
C SER A 32 8.61 0.39 -18.20
N LEU A 33 7.67 0.50 -17.25
CA LEU A 33 7.42 -0.51 -16.22
C LEU A 33 6.72 -1.75 -16.81
N PRO A 34 7.05 -2.96 -16.31
CA PRO A 34 6.71 -4.22 -16.96
C PRO A 34 5.20 -4.49 -17.06
N LEU A 35 4.40 -3.99 -16.12
CA LEU A 35 2.96 -4.26 -16.06
C LEU A 35 2.10 -3.12 -16.63
N THR A 36 2.61 -1.88 -16.64
CA THR A 36 1.79 -0.67 -16.89
C THR A 36 0.96 -0.75 -18.17
N VAL A 37 1.56 -1.19 -19.29
CA VAL A 37 0.83 -1.27 -20.58
C VAL A 37 -0.27 -2.33 -20.54
N GLY A 38 -0.02 -3.46 -19.87
CA GLY A 38 -1.02 -4.53 -19.68
C GLY A 38 -2.20 -4.08 -18.81
N GLU A 39 -1.96 -3.18 -17.86
CA GLU A 39 -2.96 -2.66 -16.93
C GLU A 39 -3.85 -1.55 -17.52
N PHE A 40 -3.64 -1.11 -18.76
CA PHE A 40 -4.49 -0.09 -19.38
C PHE A 40 -5.96 -0.50 -19.50
N LYS A 41 -6.24 -1.79 -19.65
CA LYS A 41 -7.63 -2.28 -19.68
C LYS A 41 -8.30 -2.19 -18.31
N GLU A 42 -7.51 -2.17 -17.23
CA GLU A 42 -7.99 -2.09 -15.86
C GLU A 42 -8.13 -0.63 -15.40
N PHE A 43 -7.05 0.17 -15.52
CA PHE A 43 -7.00 1.52 -14.95
C PHE A 43 -7.10 2.64 -15.99
N GLY A 44 -6.93 2.32 -17.27
CA GLY A 44 -6.76 3.30 -18.34
C GLY A 44 -5.32 3.75 -18.54
N ASN A 45 -5.13 4.67 -19.48
CA ASN A 45 -3.83 5.25 -19.85
C ASN A 45 -3.83 6.77 -19.57
N ALA A 46 -3.26 7.17 -18.43
CA ALA A 46 -3.18 8.56 -17.97
C ALA A 46 -2.20 9.39 -18.80
N LYS A 47 -1.16 8.77 -19.38
CA LYS A 47 -0.19 9.47 -20.24
C LYS A 47 -0.82 9.94 -21.54
N LYS A 48 -1.75 9.15 -22.09
CA LYS A 48 -2.42 9.42 -23.36
C LYS A 48 -3.70 10.23 -23.19
N TYR A 49 -4.47 10.01 -22.12
CA TYR A 49 -5.81 10.60 -21.99
C TYR A 49 -5.95 11.39 -20.68
N LYS A 50 -6.19 12.71 -20.81
CA LYS A 50 -6.41 13.62 -19.66
C LYS A 50 -7.55 13.14 -18.75
N LYS A 51 -8.64 12.62 -19.31
CA LYS A 51 -9.76 12.07 -18.52
C LYS A 51 -9.32 10.93 -17.60
N HIS A 52 -8.42 10.05 -18.07
CA HIS A 52 -7.88 8.97 -17.24
C HIS A 52 -6.93 9.52 -16.18
N PHE A 53 -6.06 10.47 -16.54
CA PHE A 53 -5.21 11.15 -15.57
C PHE A 53 -6.01 11.75 -14.42
N ASP A 54 -7.05 12.54 -14.74
CA ASP A 54 -7.89 13.21 -13.74
C ASP A 54 -8.62 12.18 -12.86
N TYR A 55 -9.11 11.09 -13.45
CA TYR A 55 -9.83 10.04 -12.74
C TYR A 55 -8.90 9.21 -11.83
N ILE A 56 -7.75 8.75 -12.33
CA ILE A 56 -6.77 8.01 -11.51
C ILE A 56 -6.28 8.92 -10.38
N LYS A 57 -5.98 10.20 -10.67
CA LYS A 57 -5.56 11.18 -9.67
C LYS A 57 -6.60 11.40 -8.59
N SER A 58 -7.90 11.29 -8.87
CA SER A 58 -8.94 11.53 -7.87
C SER A 58 -8.99 10.47 -6.76
N TYR A 59 -8.42 9.28 -6.98
CA TYR A 59 -8.39 8.21 -5.98
C TYR A 59 -7.00 7.67 -5.64
N ALA A 60 -5.96 7.99 -6.44
CA ALA A 60 -4.60 7.48 -6.23
C ALA A 60 -4.12 7.69 -4.78
N PRO A 61 -3.77 6.61 -4.04
CA PRO A 61 -3.54 6.70 -2.61
C PRO A 61 -2.47 7.70 -2.21
N TYR A 62 -1.31 7.69 -2.88
CA TYR A 62 -0.19 8.58 -2.57
C TYR A 62 -0.52 10.07 -2.81
N ASN A 63 -1.22 10.37 -3.90
CA ASN A 63 -1.61 11.74 -4.24
C ASN A 63 -2.68 12.31 -3.29
N ASN A 64 -3.50 11.44 -2.69
CA ASN A 64 -4.64 11.82 -1.87
C ASN A 64 -4.40 11.68 -0.35
N ILE A 65 -3.15 11.50 0.10
CA ILE A 65 -2.81 11.59 1.53
C ILE A 65 -3.12 13.00 2.05
N LYS A 66 -3.86 13.09 3.16
CA LYS A 66 -4.30 14.34 3.78
C LYS A 66 -3.86 14.43 5.24
N LYS A 67 -3.80 15.63 5.79
CA LYS A 67 -3.55 15.84 7.23
C LYS A 67 -4.78 15.40 8.03
N GLN A 68 -4.80 14.16 8.50
CA GLN A 68 -5.92 13.58 9.24
C GLN A 68 -5.46 12.44 10.17
N LYS A 69 -6.37 11.89 10.96
CA LYS A 69 -6.12 10.69 11.77
C LYS A 69 -6.28 9.44 10.88
N TYR A 70 -5.28 8.58 10.87
CA TYR A 70 -5.28 7.28 10.20
C TYR A 70 -5.38 6.15 11.24
N PRO A 71 -5.86 4.94 10.89
CA PRO A 71 -5.89 3.80 11.81
C PRO A 71 -4.47 3.26 12.08
N ASN A 72 -4.35 2.20 12.86
CA ASN A 72 -3.09 1.45 12.92
C ASN A 72 -2.85 0.78 11.56
N ILE A 73 -1.67 0.92 10.98
CA ILE A 73 -1.37 0.39 9.64
C ILE A 73 -0.07 -0.43 9.70
N LEU A 74 -0.14 -1.65 9.20
CA LEU A 74 1.02 -2.44 8.80
C LEU A 74 1.09 -2.44 7.29
N VAL A 75 2.19 -1.93 6.74
CA VAL A 75 2.51 -2.07 5.32
C VAL A 75 3.60 -3.13 5.18
N THR A 76 3.36 -4.15 4.34
CA THR A 76 4.41 -5.11 3.96
C THR A 76 4.77 -4.91 2.49
N THR A 77 6.04 -5.11 2.16
CA THR A 77 6.55 -5.02 0.79
C THR A 77 7.77 -5.91 0.66
N SER A 78 8.25 -6.14 -0.56
CA SER A 78 9.54 -6.79 -0.80
C SER A 78 10.45 -5.95 -1.68
N LEU A 79 11.76 -6.00 -1.42
CA LEU A 79 12.77 -5.24 -2.16
C LEU A 79 12.83 -5.64 -3.65
N PHE A 80 12.65 -6.92 -3.95
CA PHE A 80 12.68 -7.45 -5.31
C PHE A 80 11.29 -7.74 -5.88
N ASP A 81 10.25 -7.08 -5.35
CA ASP A 81 8.93 -7.10 -5.98
C ASP A 81 8.99 -6.35 -7.32
N ASN A 82 8.71 -7.08 -8.41
CA ASN A 82 8.69 -6.57 -9.78
C ASN A 82 7.26 -6.35 -10.33
N ARG A 83 6.24 -6.57 -9.51
CA ARG A 83 4.84 -6.27 -9.83
C ARG A 83 4.40 -4.96 -9.19
N VAL A 84 4.75 -4.76 -7.92
CA VAL A 84 4.58 -3.49 -7.20
C VAL A 84 5.94 -3.11 -6.65
N LEU A 85 6.55 -2.07 -7.22
CA LEU A 85 7.90 -1.68 -6.84
C LEU A 85 7.95 -1.20 -5.38
N PHE A 86 9.00 -1.59 -4.66
CA PHE A 86 9.13 -1.34 -3.22
C PHE A 86 9.10 0.16 -2.84
N ASP A 87 9.44 1.05 -3.77
CA ASP A 87 9.44 2.49 -3.55
C ASP A 87 8.01 3.01 -3.34
N GLU A 88 6.99 2.39 -3.97
CA GLU A 88 5.59 2.76 -3.81
C GLU A 88 5.12 2.71 -2.34
N PRO A 89 5.15 1.56 -1.64
CA PRO A 89 4.81 1.49 -0.23
C PRO A 89 5.77 2.29 0.65
N THR A 90 7.07 2.35 0.31
CA THR A 90 8.07 3.05 1.11
C THR A 90 7.80 4.56 1.16
N LYS A 91 7.58 5.20 0.00
CA LYS A 91 7.27 6.64 -0.05
C LYS A 91 5.88 6.95 0.48
N TYR A 92 4.91 6.04 0.30
CA TYR A 92 3.58 6.14 0.89
C TYR A 92 3.65 6.18 2.43
N VAL A 93 4.39 5.26 3.06
CA VAL A 93 4.59 5.25 4.51
C VAL A 93 5.32 6.50 4.97
N ALA A 94 6.37 6.94 4.27
CA ALA A 94 7.11 8.15 4.60
C ALA A 94 6.21 9.40 4.62
N LYS A 95 5.38 9.58 3.58
CA LYS A 95 4.43 10.70 3.50
C LYS A 95 3.32 10.59 4.55
N LEU A 96 2.78 9.39 4.82
CA LEU A 96 1.81 9.18 5.90
C LEU A 96 2.37 9.59 7.26
N ARG A 97 3.63 9.26 7.58
CA ARG A 97 4.28 9.66 8.84
C ARG A 97 4.31 11.18 9.02
N GLN A 98 4.51 11.92 7.93
CA GLN A 98 4.50 13.40 7.95
C GLN A 98 3.09 13.99 8.07
N TYR A 99 2.07 13.32 7.54
CA TYR A 99 0.72 13.88 7.40
C TYR A 99 -0.24 13.44 8.51
N LYS A 100 -0.05 12.24 9.08
CA LYS A 100 -0.96 11.71 10.09
C LYS A 100 -0.98 12.57 11.36
N LYS A 101 -2.16 12.68 11.98
CA LYS A 101 -2.41 13.51 13.17
C LYS A 101 -2.75 12.71 14.44
N ASP A 102 -2.73 11.39 14.33
CA ASP A 102 -2.89 10.44 15.42
C ASP A 102 -1.52 9.98 15.97
N LYS A 103 -1.57 9.18 17.03
CA LYS A 103 -0.42 8.44 17.59
C LYS A 103 -0.52 6.92 17.31
N ASN A 104 -1.37 6.52 16.35
CA ASN A 104 -1.53 5.12 15.97
C ASN A 104 -0.26 4.58 15.31
N LEU A 105 -0.10 3.27 15.40
CA LEU A 105 1.07 2.56 14.92
C LEU A 105 1.11 2.54 13.39
N LEU A 106 2.27 2.85 12.79
CA LEU A 106 2.50 2.81 11.35
C LEU A 106 3.83 2.10 11.05
N LEU A 107 3.73 0.83 10.67
CA LEU A 107 4.87 -0.04 10.40
C LEU A 107 5.08 -0.23 8.91
N LEU A 108 6.35 -0.37 8.52
CA LEU A 108 6.78 -0.86 7.21
C LEU A 108 7.67 -2.07 7.45
N LYS A 109 7.24 -3.25 6.98
CA LYS A 109 8.03 -4.47 6.95
C LYS A 109 8.46 -4.73 5.52
N THR A 110 9.76 -4.60 5.26
CA THR A 110 10.34 -4.88 3.94
C THR A 110 11.04 -6.22 3.98
N GLU A 111 10.59 -7.16 3.17
CA GLU A 111 11.34 -8.37 2.89
C GLU A 111 12.52 -8.04 1.98
N MET A 112 13.73 -8.48 2.36
CA MET A 112 14.97 -8.07 1.71
C MET A 112 15.45 -9.06 0.65
N LYS A 113 14.85 -10.25 0.55
CA LYS A 113 15.28 -11.34 -0.36
C LYS A 113 14.16 -11.93 -1.23
N GLY A 114 12.90 -11.57 -0.97
CA GLY A 114 11.72 -12.12 -1.63
C GLY A 114 11.25 -11.29 -2.83
N GLY A 115 10.26 -11.80 -3.55
CA GLY A 115 9.55 -11.07 -4.62
C GLY A 115 8.15 -10.63 -4.18
N HIS A 116 7.22 -10.52 -5.14
CA HIS A 116 5.82 -10.14 -4.85
C HIS A 116 5.12 -11.08 -3.86
N GLY A 117 5.44 -12.37 -3.90
CA GLY A 117 4.91 -13.37 -2.97
C GLY A 117 5.66 -13.48 -1.65
N GLY A 118 6.57 -12.55 -1.34
CA GLY A 118 7.44 -12.65 -0.16
C GLY A 118 8.54 -13.69 -0.31
N LYS A 119 8.97 -14.26 0.81
CA LYS A 119 9.94 -15.38 0.84
C LYS A 119 9.29 -16.68 0.36
N SER A 120 10.03 -17.47 -0.41
CA SER A 120 9.58 -18.80 -0.84
C SER A 120 9.63 -19.81 0.30
N GLY A 121 8.70 -20.77 0.29
CA GLY A 121 8.68 -21.89 1.22
C GLY A 121 7.51 -21.82 2.21
N ARG A 122 7.00 -22.99 2.59
CA ARG A 122 5.82 -23.12 3.46
C ARG A 122 5.99 -22.36 4.77
N ASP A 123 7.12 -22.55 5.43
CA ASP A 123 7.35 -22.02 6.77
C ASP A 123 7.46 -20.49 6.74
N SER A 124 8.09 -19.91 5.71
CA SER A 124 8.09 -18.46 5.50
C SER A 124 6.68 -17.88 5.28
N GLY A 125 5.82 -18.59 4.53
CA GLY A 125 4.42 -18.18 4.37
C GLY A 125 3.65 -18.20 5.71
N ILE A 126 3.91 -19.20 6.57
CA ILE A 126 3.32 -19.28 7.91
C ILE A 126 3.82 -18.12 8.79
N GLU A 127 5.12 -17.81 8.75
CA GLU A 127 5.69 -16.69 9.50
C GLU A 127 5.13 -15.33 9.08
N GLU A 128 4.98 -15.10 7.76
CA GLU A 128 4.38 -13.87 7.24
C GLU A 128 2.92 -13.73 7.70
N MET A 129 2.14 -14.81 7.59
CA MET A 129 0.77 -14.85 8.09
C MET A 129 0.70 -14.61 9.61
N ALA A 130 1.53 -15.29 10.39
CA ALA A 130 1.57 -15.13 11.85
C ALA A 130 1.87 -13.68 12.24
N PHE A 131 2.76 -12.99 11.51
CA PHE A 131 3.07 -11.59 11.77
C PHE A 131 1.87 -10.67 11.51
N ASP A 132 1.19 -10.85 10.37
CA ASP A 132 0.02 -10.04 9.99
C ASP A 132 -1.13 -10.21 10.99
N TYR A 133 -1.44 -11.44 11.39
CA TYR A 133 -2.44 -11.74 12.40
C TYR A 133 -2.04 -11.22 13.79
N SER A 134 -0.77 -11.37 14.18
CA SER A 134 -0.26 -10.83 15.44
C SER A 134 -0.43 -9.31 15.52
N PHE A 135 -0.18 -8.60 14.42
CA PHE A 135 -0.44 -7.15 14.34
C PHE A 135 -1.93 -6.85 14.54
N ILE A 136 -2.83 -7.53 13.82
CA ILE A 136 -4.27 -7.30 13.94
C ILE A 136 -4.77 -7.59 15.36
N LEU A 137 -4.39 -8.72 15.95
CA LEU A 137 -4.77 -9.11 17.31
C LEU A 137 -4.20 -8.18 18.37
N LYS A 138 -2.96 -7.69 18.18
CA LYS A 138 -2.36 -6.72 19.11
C LYS A 138 -3.07 -5.37 19.06
N MET A 139 -3.59 -4.98 17.89
CA MET A 139 -4.30 -3.70 17.69
C MET A 139 -5.80 -3.81 18.00
N SER A 140 -6.38 -5.01 17.99
CA SER A 140 -7.75 -5.20 18.43
C SER A 140 -7.80 -4.94 19.94
N LYS A 141 -8.78 -4.15 20.39
CA LYS A 141 -9.00 -3.90 21.82
C LYS A 141 -9.68 -5.09 22.51
N THR A 142 -9.59 -6.28 21.91
CA THR A 142 -10.19 -7.49 22.45
C THR A 142 -9.35 -7.90 23.64
N LYS A 143 -9.93 -7.82 24.85
CA LYS A 143 -9.35 -8.53 25.99
C LYS A 143 -9.48 -10.01 25.68
N VAL A 144 -8.34 -10.66 25.43
CA VAL A 144 -8.24 -12.13 25.45
C VAL A 144 -8.13 -12.56 26.91
#